data_AF-A0A662FUJ7-F1
#
_entry.id   AF-A0A662FUJ7-F1
#
_cell.length_a   1.000
_cell.length_b   1.000
_cell.length_c   1.000
_cell.angle_alpha   90.00
_cell.angle_beta   90.00
_cell.angle_gamma   90.00
#
_symmetry.space_group_name_H-M   'P 1'
#
loop_
_entity.id
_entity.type
_entity.pdbx_description
1 polymer ?
#
loop_
_entity_poly.entity_id
_entity_poly.type
_entity_poly.pdbx_seq_one_letter_code
_entity_poly.pdbx_strand_id
1 'polypeptide(L)'
;MSEELHLSIVFKRFGKNLAKGTIRRSWAPFNTEILLKTRKTTGAVSKHKGIVYIILPLNLRTESSLTQNLQKGDIIIDPPKHAIGIILQEMPKPSTAIKAGEISEGLDNLEKLASGTIITIEIQSS
;
A
#
# COMPACT_ATOMS: atom_id res chain seq x y z
N MET A 1 21.92 -4.01 17.49
CA MET A 1 20.95 -4.39 16.44
C MET A 1 19.74 -3.50 16.60
N SER A 2 19.54 -2.55 15.68
CA SER A 2 18.31 -1.74 15.65
C SER A 2 17.16 -2.63 15.17
N GLU A 3 16.12 -2.80 15.97
CA GLU A 3 14.89 -3.49 15.55
C GLU A 3 14.32 -2.78 14.32
N GLU A 4 14.12 -3.55 13.23
CA GLU A 4 13.48 -3.01 12.03
C GLU A 4 12.01 -2.72 12.36
N LEU A 5 11.61 -1.46 12.25
CA LEU A 5 10.22 -1.06 12.53
C LEU A 5 9.32 -1.47 11.37
N HIS A 6 8.46 -2.44 11.64
CA HIS A 6 7.38 -2.88 10.76
C HIS A 6 6.07 -2.18 11.16
N LEU A 7 5.33 -1.66 10.18
CA LEU A 7 3.97 -1.20 10.38
C LEU A 7 2.97 -2.21 9.82
N SER A 8 1.97 -2.57 10.62
CA SER A 8 0.82 -3.34 10.13
C SER A 8 -0.13 -2.39 9.37
N ILE A 9 -0.53 -2.81 8.17
CA ILE A 9 -1.53 -2.13 7.35
C ILE A 9 -2.74 -3.04 7.16
N VAL A 10 -3.93 -2.54 7.47
CA VAL A 10 -5.19 -3.29 7.37
C VAL A 10 -6.14 -2.57 6.43
N PHE A 11 -6.64 -3.30 5.45
CA PHE A 11 -7.63 -2.82 4.49
C PHE A 11 -9.01 -3.29 4.92
N LYS A 12 -9.96 -2.37 5.06
CA LYS A 12 -11.32 -2.63 5.55
C LYS A 12 -12.37 -2.12 4.58
N ARG A 13 -13.52 -2.79 4.55
CA ARG A 13 -14.74 -2.32 3.89
C ARG A 13 -15.94 -2.63 4.79
N PHE A 14 -16.77 -1.61 5.05
CA PHE A 14 -17.92 -1.70 5.96
C PHE A 14 -17.56 -2.31 7.33
N GLY A 15 -16.39 -1.93 7.88
CA GLY A 15 -15.88 -2.42 9.17
C GLY A 15 -15.27 -3.82 9.14
N LYS A 16 -15.37 -4.58 8.04
CA LYS A 16 -14.76 -5.91 7.90
C LYS A 16 -13.36 -5.83 7.31
N ASN A 17 -12.45 -6.65 7.82
CA ASN A 17 -11.10 -6.79 7.27
C ASN A 17 -11.17 -7.51 5.92
N LEU A 18 -10.62 -6.88 4.89
CA LEU A 18 -10.45 -7.46 3.56
C LEU A 18 -9.08 -8.10 3.41
N ALA A 19 -8.03 -7.40 3.86
CA ALA A 19 -6.65 -7.83 3.75
C ALA A 19 -5.78 -7.20 4.84
N LYS A 20 -4.62 -7.81 5.07
CA LYS A 20 -3.57 -7.29 5.93
C LYS A 20 -2.23 -7.39 5.23
N GLY A 21 -1.33 -6.51 5.60
CA GLY A 21 0.05 -6.55 5.16
C GLY A 21 0.96 -5.82 6.11
N THR A 22 2.20 -5.65 5.67
CA THR A 22 3.26 -5.02 6.45
C THR A 22 3.99 -4.02 5.58
N ILE A 23 4.23 -2.82 6.11
CA ILE A 23 5.09 -1.80 5.50
C ILE A 23 6.42 -1.78 6.28
N ARG A 24 7.52 -1.79 5.55
CA ARG A 24 8.88 -1.71 6.11
C ARG A 24 9.33 -0.26 6.09
N ARG A 25 9.54 0.33 7.27
CA ARG A 25 9.93 1.75 7.38
C ARG A 25 11.22 2.05 6.64
N SER A 26 12.16 1.11 6.62
CA SER A 26 13.46 1.20 5.93
C SER A 26 13.31 1.40 4.41
N TRP A 27 12.19 0.99 3.81
CA TRP A 27 11.98 1.02 2.36
C TRP A 27 11.25 2.29 1.87
N ALA A 28 10.47 2.93 2.75
CA ALA A 28 9.73 4.15 2.44
C ALA A 28 9.59 5.04 3.69
N PRO A 29 10.70 5.52 4.29
CA PRO A 29 10.69 6.18 5.59
C PRO A 29 9.75 7.38 5.67
N PHE A 30 9.76 8.27 4.67
CA PHE A 30 8.96 9.50 4.74
C PHE A 30 7.47 9.20 4.62
N ASN A 31 7.08 8.34 3.69
CA ASN A 31 5.68 7.95 3.52
C ASN A 31 5.18 7.09 4.69
N THR A 32 6.04 6.25 5.26
CA THR A 32 5.71 5.47 6.46
C THR A 32 5.35 6.39 7.62
N GLU A 33 6.08 7.50 7.81
CA GLU A 33 5.75 8.50 8.84
C GLU A 33 4.43 9.22 8.58
N ILE A 34 4.13 9.56 7.31
CA ILE A 34 2.85 10.16 6.92
C ILE A 34 1.70 9.20 7.27
N LEU A 35 1.82 7.93 6.85
CA LEU A 35 0.83 6.90 7.13
C LEU A 35 0.63 6.66 8.63
N LEU A 36 1.72 6.64 9.40
CA LEU A 36 1.68 6.47 10.85
C LEU A 36 1.00 7.65 11.56
N LYS A 37 1.24 8.89 11.13
CA LYS A 37 0.58 10.08 11.68
C LYS A 37 -0.91 10.10 11.35
N THR A 38 -1.28 9.67 10.14
CA THR A 38 -2.68 9.59 9.73
C THR A 38 -3.44 8.52 10.51
N ARG A 39 -2.81 7.37 10.81
CA ARG A 39 -3.37 6.16 11.47
C ARG A 39 -4.54 5.50 10.73
N LYS A 40 -5.48 6.28 10.21
CA LYS A 40 -6.67 5.82 9.52
C LYS A 40 -7.05 6.79 8.41
N THR A 41 -7.28 6.27 7.21
CA THR A 41 -7.72 7.06 6.06
C THR A 41 -8.66 6.24 5.19
N THR A 42 -9.41 6.91 4.34
CA THR A 42 -10.33 6.28 3.39
C THR A 42 -9.92 6.66 1.98
N GLY A 43 -10.00 5.69 1.08
CA GLY A 43 -9.63 5.88 -0.32
C GLY A 43 -10.55 5.17 -1.29
N ALA A 44 -10.51 5.61 -2.54
CA ALA A 44 -11.24 5.00 -3.63
C ALA A 44 -10.36 4.01 -4.38
N VAL A 45 -10.89 2.83 -4.67
CA VAL A 45 -10.21 1.81 -5.45
C VAL A 45 -10.16 2.22 -6.92
N SER A 46 -8.99 2.09 -7.53
CA SER A 46 -8.80 2.18 -8.98
C SER A 46 -7.95 1.00 -9.43
N LYS A 47 -8.31 0.38 -10.57
CA LYS A 47 -7.57 -0.77 -11.11
C LYS A 47 -6.90 -0.39 -12.41
N HIS A 48 -5.61 -0.70 -12.52
CA HIS A 48 -4.87 -0.41 -13.74
C HIS A 48 -3.69 -1.37 -13.90
N LYS A 49 -3.60 -2.03 -15.06
CA LYS A 49 -2.45 -2.87 -15.48
C LYS A 49 -1.94 -3.85 -14.40
N GLY A 50 -2.85 -4.60 -13.78
CA GLY A 50 -2.48 -5.58 -12.76
C GLY A 50 -2.17 -4.98 -11.37
N ILE A 51 -2.53 -3.72 -11.13
CA ILE A 51 -2.39 -3.05 -9.83
C ILE A 51 -3.78 -2.64 -9.31
N VAL A 52 -4.03 -2.90 -8.03
CA VAL A 52 -5.13 -2.29 -7.27
C VAL A 52 -4.58 -1.08 -6.54
N TYR A 53 -4.90 0.10 -7.05
CA TYR A 53 -4.61 1.36 -6.39
C TYR A 53 -5.73 1.72 -5.42
N ILE A 54 -5.34 2.32 -4.31
CA ILE A 54 -6.23 2.92 -3.33
C ILE A 54 -5.80 4.37 -3.25
N ILE A 55 -6.59 5.24 -3.86
CA ILE A 55 -6.30 6.67 -3.97
C ILE A 55 -6.69 7.32 -2.65
N LEU A 56 -5.73 7.97 -2.01
CA LEU A 56 -5.83 8.53 -0.67
C LEU A 56 -5.79 10.06 -0.72
N PRO A 57 -6.47 10.74 0.21
CA PRO A 57 -6.36 12.18 0.39
C PRO A 57 -5.08 12.55 1.17
N LEU A 58 -3.92 12.00 0.77
CA LEU A 58 -2.64 12.19 1.44
C LEU A 58 -1.59 12.78 0.48
N ASN A 59 -0.76 13.68 1.01
CA ASN A 59 0.38 14.24 0.30
C ASN A 59 1.59 13.34 0.48
N LEU A 60 1.65 12.28 -0.31
CA LEU A 60 2.76 11.32 -0.34
C LEU A 60 4.00 11.95 -0.99
N ARG A 61 5.18 11.46 -0.62
CA ARG A 61 6.47 11.98 -1.07
C ARG A 61 7.18 11.01 -2.00
N THR A 62 7.84 11.53 -3.02
CA THR A 62 8.76 10.73 -3.84
C THR A 62 9.97 10.32 -3.00
N GLU A 63 10.35 9.05 -3.11
CA GLU A 63 11.50 8.46 -2.44
C GLU A 63 12.22 7.54 -3.45
N SER A 64 13.51 7.30 -3.25
CA SER A 64 14.26 6.35 -4.07
C SER A 64 13.87 4.91 -3.68
N SER A 65 13.70 4.06 -4.69
CA SER A 65 13.49 2.63 -4.50
C SER A 65 14.48 1.87 -5.36
N LEU A 66 15.29 1.01 -4.74
CA LEU A 66 16.27 0.17 -5.43
C LEU A 66 15.62 -1.04 -6.13
N THR A 67 14.35 -1.31 -5.86
CA THR A 67 13.63 -2.44 -6.43
C THR A 67 13.30 -2.18 -7.89
N GLN A 68 13.61 -3.11 -8.79
CA GLN A 68 13.29 -2.97 -10.22
C GLN A 68 12.07 -3.79 -10.64
N ASN A 69 11.85 -4.96 -10.03
CA ASN A 69 10.72 -5.84 -10.31
C ASN A 69 9.85 -5.99 -9.07
N LEU A 70 8.53 -6.05 -9.30
CA LEU A 70 7.53 -6.23 -8.26
C LEU A 70 6.85 -7.58 -8.42
N GLN A 71 6.57 -8.22 -7.30
CA GLN A 71 5.92 -9.53 -7.25
C GLN A 71 4.45 -9.38 -6.83
N LYS A 72 3.63 -10.39 -7.16
CA LYS A 72 2.26 -10.47 -6.67
C LYS A 72 2.26 -10.41 -5.14
N GLY A 73 1.44 -9.51 -4.58
CA GLY A 73 1.34 -9.25 -3.15
C GLY A 73 2.19 -8.08 -2.66
N ASP A 74 3.12 -7.55 -3.46
CA ASP A 74 3.88 -6.36 -3.09
C ASP A 74 2.97 -5.16 -2.88
N ILE A 75 3.28 -4.39 -1.82
CA ILE A 75 2.68 -3.09 -1.55
C ILE A 75 3.63 -2.03 -2.10
N ILE A 76 3.08 -1.14 -2.92
CA ILE A 76 3.77 0.05 -3.41
C ILE A 76 3.12 1.33 -2.90
N ILE A 77 3.90 2.38 -2.83
CA ILE A 77 3.44 3.75 -2.66
C ILE A 77 3.71 4.49 -3.96
N ASP A 78 2.69 5.13 -4.54
CA ASP A 78 2.79 5.87 -5.80
C ASP A 78 2.39 7.34 -5.57
N PRO A 79 3.38 8.21 -5.25
CA PRO A 79 3.11 9.58 -4.84
C PRO A 79 2.36 10.43 -5.88
N PRO A 80 2.70 10.39 -7.19
CA PRO A 80 1.94 11.12 -8.22
C PRO A 80 0.46 10.72 -8.32
N LYS A 81 0.11 9.49 -7.94
CA LYS A 81 -1.28 9.01 -7.90
C LYS A 81 -1.95 9.24 -6.55
N HIS A 82 -1.23 9.78 -5.57
CA HIS A 82 -1.66 9.86 -4.18
C HIS A 82 -2.16 8.50 -3.64
N ALA A 83 -1.51 7.40 -4.03
CA ALA A 83 -2.09 6.08 -3.83
C ALA A 83 -1.14 5.07 -3.16
N ILE A 84 -1.74 4.12 -2.46
CA ILE A 84 -1.11 2.83 -2.15
C ILE A 84 -1.56 1.85 -3.22
N GLY A 85 -0.62 1.13 -3.83
CA GLY A 85 -0.88 0.09 -4.82
C GLY A 85 -0.60 -1.29 -4.26
N ILE A 86 -1.40 -2.27 -4.67
CA ILE A 86 -1.17 -3.69 -4.43
C ILE A 86 -0.98 -4.36 -5.77
N ILE A 87 0.16 -5.05 -5.92
CA ILE A 87 0.55 -5.72 -7.14
C ILE A 87 -0.17 -7.07 -7.22
N LEU A 88 -0.92 -7.31 -8.30
CA LEU A 88 -1.70 -8.53 -8.49
C LEU A 88 -0.99 -9.57 -9.37
N GLN A 89 0.06 -9.17 -10.08
CA GLN A 89 0.86 -10.01 -10.96
C GLN A 89 2.29 -9.48 -11.03
N GLU A 90 3.25 -10.34 -11.32
CA GLU A 90 4.63 -9.90 -11.51
C GLU A 90 4.74 -8.86 -12.64
N MET A 91 5.47 -7.78 -12.37
CA MET A 91 5.62 -6.69 -13.31
C MET A 91 6.86 -5.82 -13.01
N PRO A 92 7.38 -5.10 -14.01
CA PRO A 92 8.36 -4.04 -13.77
C PRO A 92 7.79 -2.97 -12.84
N LYS A 93 8.61 -2.45 -11.93
CA LYS A 93 8.21 -1.37 -11.03
C LYS A 93 7.90 -0.09 -11.84
N PRO A 94 6.74 0.56 -11.65
CA PRO A 94 6.53 1.90 -12.19
C PRO A 94 7.63 2.86 -11.74
N SER A 95 8.04 3.79 -12.62
CA SER A 95 9.19 4.67 -12.37
C SER A 95 9.07 5.47 -11.07
N THR A 96 7.85 5.94 -10.75
CA THR A 96 7.54 6.77 -9.58
C THR A 96 7.11 5.99 -8.36
N ALA A 97 6.84 4.68 -8.49
CA ALA A 97 6.39 3.86 -7.39
C ALA A 97 7.56 3.40 -6.51
N ILE A 98 7.28 3.25 -5.22
CA ILE A 98 8.23 2.79 -4.20
C ILE A 98 7.70 1.47 -3.63
N LYS A 99 8.49 0.39 -3.67
CA LYS A 99 8.14 -0.82 -2.93
C LYS A 99 8.22 -0.50 -1.44
N ALA A 100 7.12 -0.69 -0.72
CA ALA A 100 6.98 -0.31 0.68
C ALA A 100 6.72 -1.52 1.59
N GLY A 101 6.26 -2.64 1.05
CA GLY A 101 5.83 -3.76 1.87
C GLY A 101 5.23 -4.92 1.10
N GLU A 102 4.47 -5.74 1.80
CA GLU A 102 3.83 -6.95 1.27
C GLU A 102 2.50 -7.26 1.97
N ILE A 103 1.56 -7.85 1.24
CA ILE A 103 0.28 -8.37 1.75
C ILE A 103 0.51 -9.77 2.31
N SER A 104 0.12 -9.99 3.56
CA SER A 104 0.23 -11.29 4.24
C SER A 104 -1.07 -12.09 4.24
N GLU A 105 -2.22 -11.41 4.19
CA GLU A 105 -3.55 -12.04 4.23
C GLU A 105 -4.52 -11.32 3.28
N GLY A 106 -5.40 -12.08 2.61
CA GLY A 106 -6.58 -11.54 1.93
C GLY A 106 -6.33 -10.86 0.56
N LEU A 107 -5.23 -11.17 -0.12
CA LEU A 107 -4.92 -10.61 -1.44
C LEU A 107 -6.07 -10.84 -2.45
N ASP A 108 -6.66 -12.03 -2.48
CA ASP A 108 -7.78 -12.37 -3.37
C ASP A 108 -9.02 -11.49 -3.14
N ASN A 109 -9.21 -10.98 -1.92
CA ASN A 109 -10.31 -10.07 -1.63
C ASN A 109 -10.07 -8.70 -2.27
N LEU A 110 -8.81 -8.21 -2.24
CA LEU A 110 -8.42 -6.98 -2.92
C LEU A 110 -8.53 -7.12 -4.43
N GLU A 111 -8.15 -8.27 -4.97
CA GLU A 111 -8.26 -8.60 -6.39
C GLU A 111 -9.71 -8.56 -6.90
N LYS A 112 -10.70 -8.84 -6.04
CA LYS A 112 -12.14 -8.82 -6.41
C LYS A 112 -12.80 -7.44 -6.29
N LEU A 113 -12.12 -6.42 -5.79
CA LEU A 113 -12.73 -5.09 -5.59
C LEU A 113 -13.07 -4.41 -6.93
N ALA A 114 -14.25 -3.79 -7.02
CA ALA A 114 -14.59 -2.95 -8.17
C ALA A 114 -13.93 -1.57 -8.04
N SER A 115 -13.55 -0.96 -9.17
CA SER A 115 -13.14 0.45 -9.18
C SER A 115 -14.27 1.36 -8.66
N GLY A 116 -13.92 2.45 -7.99
CA GLY A 116 -14.85 3.31 -7.26
C GLY A 116 -15.26 2.76 -5.89
N THR A 117 -14.91 1.52 -5.53
CA THR A 117 -15.16 1.01 -4.18
C THR A 117 -14.41 1.84 -3.16
N ILE A 118 -15.12 2.29 -2.12
CA ILE A 118 -14.52 2.98 -0.99
C ILE A 118 -14.01 1.96 0.02
N ILE A 119 -12.74 2.11 0.42
CA ILE A 119 -12.12 1.28 1.45
C ILE A 119 -11.42 2.14 2.49
N THR A 120 -11.30 1.61 3.70
CA THR A 120 -10.60 2.24 4.81
C THR A 120 -9.27 1.52 5.02
N ILE A 121 -8.19 2.29 5.15
CA ILE A 121 -6.87 1.80 5.52
C ILE A 121 -6.63 2.20 6.98
N GLU A 122 -6.20 1.24 7.80
CA GLU A 122 -5.73 1.48 9.16
C GLU A 122 -4.27 1.03 9.30
N ILE A 123 -3.48 1.86 9.97
CA ILE A 123 -2.04 1.71 10.16
C ILE A 123 -1.77 1.56 11.66
N GLN A 124 -1.11 0.47 12.03
CA GLN A 124 -0.77 0.13 13.40
C GLN A 124 0.74 -0.03 13.52
N SER A 125 1.33 0.58 14.54
CA SER A 125 2.71 0.30 14.92
C SER A 125 2.74 -1.05 15.64
N SER A 126 3.50 -1.99 15.09
CA SER A 126 3.82 -3.26 15.73
C SER A 126 4.78 -3.04 16.89
#